data_AF-A0A1I6TQS4-F1
#
_entry.id   AF-A0A1I6TQS4-F1
#
_cell.length_a   1.000
_cell.length_b   1.000
_cell.length_c   1.000
_cell.angle_alpha   90.00
_cell.angle_beta   90.00
_cell.angle_gamma   90.00
#
_symmetry.space_group_name_H-M   'P 1'
#
loop_
_entity.id
_entity.type
_entity.pdbx_description
1 polymer ?
#
loop_
_entity_poly.entity_id
_entity_poly.type
_entity_poly.pdbx_seq_one_letter_code
_entity_poly.pdbx_strand_id
1 'polypeptide(L)' 'MGKGDKKTKRGKIHIGSYGRLRPRRSKFKVKPDPVKSEKVNQKA' A
#
# COMPACT_ATOMS: atom_id res chain seq x y z
N MET A 1 -4.72 -17.58 -2.09
CA MET A 1 -3.91 -17.07 -3.22
C MET A 1 -2.43 -17.24 -2.91
N GLY A 2 -1.76 -18.15 -3.63
CA GLY A 2 -0.36 -18.51 -3.41
C GLY A 2 0.64 -17.56 -4.08
N LYS A 3 1.94 -17.80 -3.82
CA LYS A 3 3.05 -17.03 -4.39
C LYS A 3 3.19 -17.20 -5.92
N GLY A 4 2.72 -18.32 -6.46
CA GLY A 4 2.77 -18.61 -7.90
C GLY A 4 1.72 -17.89 -8.75
N ASP A 5 0.67 -17.35 -8.14
CA ASP A 5 -0.43 -16.74 -8.89
C ASP A 5 -0.12 -15.29 -9.29
N LYS A 6 0.31 -15.12 -10.54
CA LYS A 6 0.70 -13.85 -11.16
C LYS A 6 -0.42 -12.81 -11.22
N LYS A 7 -1.69 -13.23 -11.12
CA LYS A 7 -2.83 -12.30 -11.19
C LYS A 7 -3.08 -11.62 -9.85
N THR A 8 -2.52 -12.15 -8.76
CA THR A 8 -2.83 -11.71 -7.39
C THR A 8 -1.81 -10.71 -6.86
N LYS A 9 -2.19 -9.92 -5.85
CA LYS A 9 -1.24 -9.03 -5.15
C LYS A 9 -0.04 -9.82 -4.60
N ARG A 10 -0.27 -11.00 -4.00
CA ARG A 10 0.78 -11.84 -3.41
C ARG A 10 1.76 -12.39 -4.46
N GLY A 11 1.27 -12.93 -5.57
CA GLY A 11 2.17 -13.42 -6.62
C GLY A 11 2.90 -12.30 -7.36
N LYS A 12 2.28 -11.13 -7.54
CA LYS A 12 2.97 -9.93 -8.07
C LYS A 12 4.06 -9.41 -7.13
N ILE A 13 3.88 -9.53 -5.82
CA ILE A 13 4.94 -9.22 -4.85
C ILE A 13 6.12 -10.20 -5.02
N HIS A 14 5.82 -11.50 -5.09
CA HIS A 14 6.84 -12.54 -5.18
C HIS A 14 7.69 -12.46 -6.47
N ILE A 15 7.04 -12.21 -7.61
CA ILE A 15 7.71 -12.10 -8.92
C ILE A 15 8.31 -10.70 -9.13
N GLY A 16 7.95 -9.72 -8.31
CA GLY A 16 8.41 -8.34 -8.45
C GLY A 16 7.68 -7.51 -9.52
N SER A 17 6.67 -8.06 -10.20
CA SER A 17 5.92 -7.35 -11.25
C SER A 17 4.86 -6.38 -10.70
N TYR A 18 4.44 -5.41 -11.52
CA TYR A 18 3.42 -4.41 -11.15
C TYR A 18 2.13 -4.59 -11.94
N GLY A 19 1.07 -3.90 -11.52
CA GLY A 19 -0.18 -3.82 -12.29
C GLY A 19 -1.32 -3.28 -11.43
N ARG A 20 -2.56 -3.45 -11.88
CA ARG A 20 -3.76 -2.93 -11.18
C ARG A 20 -3.80 -3.27 -9.68
N LEU A 21 -3.45 -4.51 -9.32
CA LEU A 21 -3.48 -5.00 -7.92
C LEU A 21 -2.17 -4.75 -7.13
N ARG A 22 -1.09 -4.33 -7.80
CA ARG A 22 0.18 -3.91 -7.17
C ARG A 22 0.71 -2.67 -7.92
N PRO A 23 0.09 -1.50 -7.76
CA PRO A 23 0.56 -0.28 -8.41
C PRO A 23 1.85 0.23 -7.76
N ARG A 24 2.63 1.01 -8.51
CA ARG A 24 3.81 1.70 -7.95
C ARG A 24 3.33 2.84 -7.04
N ARG A 25 4.13 3.20 -6.02
CA ARG A 25 3.78 4.21 -5.01
C ARG A 25 3.36 5.56 -5.62
N SER A 26 3.92 5.92 -6.77
CA SER A 26 3.57 7.12 -7.55
C SER A 26 2.21 7.07 -8.26
N LYS A 27 1.62 5.88 -8.44
CA LYS A 27 0.30 5.68 -9.08
C LYS A 27 -0.85 5.58 -8.07
N PHE A 28 -0.58 5.68 -6.77
CA PHE A 28 -1.64 5.84 -5.79
C PHE A 28 -2.13 7.30 -5.85
N LYS A 29 -3.33 7.52 -6.42
CA LYS A 29 -3.99 8.84 -6.39
C LYS A 29 -4.27 9.32 -4.96
N VAL A 30 -4.46 8.38 -4.05
CA VAL A 30 -4.59 8.65 -2.61
C VAL A 30 -3.24 8.39 -1.97
N LYS A 31 -2.48 9.45 -1.69
CA LYS A 31 -1.32 9.35 -0.80
C LYS A 31 -1.89 8.95 0.58
N PRO A 32 -1.41 7.87 1.21
CA PRO A 32 -1.80 7.61 2.59
C PRO A 32 -1.31 8.77 3.44
N ASP A 33 -2.22 9.42 4.17
CA ASP A 33 -1.84 10.47 5.11
C ASP A 33 -0.90 9.87 6.16
N PRO A 34 0.19 10.56 6.52
CA PRO A 34 1.04 10.12 7.61
C PRO A 34 0.19 10.02 8.87
N VAL A 35 0.22 8.85 9.51
CA VAL A 35 -0.49 8.58 10.76
C VAL A 35 -0.04 9.64 11.76
N LYS A 36 -0.96 10.54 12.13
CA LYS A 36 -0.71 11.61 13.09
C LYS A 36 -0.18 11.00 14.38
N SER A 37 1.06 11.32 14.71
CA SER A 37 1.52 11.30 16.10
C SER A 37 0.50 12.08 16.93
N GLU A 38 0.06 11.42 17.99
CA GLU A 38 -0.82 11.86 19.07
C GLU A 38 -0.97 13.39 19.16
N LYS A 39 -2.20 13.88 18.95
CA LYS A 39 -2.54 15.25 19.34
C LYS A 39 -2.44 15.31 20.86
N VAL A 40 -1.35 15.89 21.34
CA VAL A 40 -1.20 16.34 22.71
C VAL A 40 -2.40 17.21 23.07
N ASN A 41 -3.07 16.77 24.13
CA ASN A 41 -4.10 17.41 24.91
C ASN A 41 -3.98 18.95 24.91
N GLN A 42 -4.97 19.65 24.37
CA GLN A 42 -5.15 21.08 24.64
C GLN A 42 -6.39 21.23 25.53
N LYS A 43 -6.12 21.30 26.84
CA LYS A 43 -7.04 21.74 27.89
C LYS A 43 -6.81 23.24 28.11
N ALA A 44 -7.88 24.02 28.09
CA ALA A 44 -8.20 25.19 28.93
C ALA A 44 -9.28 26.01 28.23
#